data_AF-A0A4D4JI46-F1
#
_entry.id   AF-A0A4D4JI46-F1
#
_cell.length_a   1.000
_cell.length_b   1.000
_cell.length_c   1.000
_cell.angle_alpha   90.00
_cell.angle_beta   90.00
_cell.angle_gamma   90.00
#
_symmetry.space_group_name_H-M   'P 1'
#
loop_
_entity.id
_entity.type
_entity.pdbx_description
1 polymer ?
#
loop_
_entity_poly.entity_id
_entity_poly.type
_entity_poly.pdbx_seq_one_letter_code
_entity_poly.pdbx_strand_id
1 'polypeptide(L)'
;MAIVYYLDMATPFTAEQVALELYDSAQTIGLFDESVTVEKILKEGAVTKLWTWIKVTGIQPQPWNVIITDLGFTPTVSVAFRRNNQEKTSQQEDDMVRIVDRLLVRVPGDLVLHWDFEEIWLLRRGGELTVSEDDDIWPPERLAVLTQPYHRATHTFS
;
A
#
# COMPACT_ATOMS: atom_id res chain seq x y z
N MET A 1 -1.59 15.97 -12.90
CA MET A 1 -0.42 15.20 -12.42
C MET A 1 -0.97 13.99 -11.68
N ALA A 2 -0.54 12.76 -12.01
CA ALA A 2 -1.08 11.55 -11.39
C ALA A 2 -0.42 11.33 -10.02
N ILE A 3 -1.23 11.19 -8.97
CA ILE A 3 -0.75 10.87 -7.62
C ILE A 3 -0.40 9.39 -7.56
N VAL A 4 0.76 9.07 -6.98
CA VAL A 4 1.23 7.70 -6.77
C VAL A 4 1.47 7.48 -5.29
N TYR A 5 0.82 6.47 -4.74
CA TYR A 5 1.07 5.98 -3.39
C TYR A 5 1.99 4.77 -3.47
N TYR A 6 2.85 4.61 -2.47
CA TYR A 6 3.73 3.48 -2.33
C TYR A 6 3.43 2.76 -1.02
N LEU A 7 3.27 1.45 -1.10
CA LEU A 7 3.31 0.54 0.05
C LEU A 7 4.66 -0.18 0.02
N ASP A 8 5.59 0.32 0.81
CA ASP A 8 6.93 -0.26 0.93
C ASP A 8 7.00 -1.21 2.12
N MET A 9 7.59 -2.39 1.91
CA MET A 9 7.55 -3.51 2.86
C MET A 9 8.95 -4.07 3.10
N ALA A 10 9.36 -4.16 4.37
CA ALA A 10 10.44 -5.04 4.80
C ALA A 10 9.83 -6.40 5.17
N THR A 11 9.80 -7.30 4.20
CA THR A 11 9.16 -8.62 4.34
C THR A 11 10.09 -9.75 3.89
N PRO A 12 9.98 -10.95 4.47
CA PRO A 12 10.65 -12.14 3.95
C PRO A 12 10.06 -12.63 2.61
N PHE A 13 8.89 -12.11 2.20
CA PHE A 13 8.26 -12.50 0.94
C PHE A 13 8.99 -11.88 -0.26
N THR A 14 9.04 -12.62 -1.37
CA THR A 14 9.48 -12.06 -2.66
C THR A 14 8.39 -11.19 -3.28
N ALA A 15 8.75 -10.42 -4.31
CA ALA A 15 7.79 -9.61 -5.06
C ALA A 15 6.66 -10.48 -5.67
N GLU A 16 6.98 -11.69 -6.12
CA GLU A 16 6.01 -12.64 -6.67
C GLU A 16 5.02 -13.13 -5.59
N GLN A 17 5.50 -13.41 -4.38
CA GLN A 17 4.65 -13.82 -3.26
C GLN A 17 3.74 -12.68 -2.82
N VAL A 18 4.26 -11.45 -2.73
CA VAL A 18 3.45 -10.26 -2.45
C VAL A 18 2.43 -10.01 -3.57
N ALA A 19 2.81 -10.19 -4.83
CA ALA A 19 1.88 -10.03 -5.96
C ALA A 19 0.77 -11.07 -5.96
N LEU A 20 1.04 -12.31 -5.52
CA LEU A 20 0.03 -13.34 -5.31
C LEU A 20 -0.95 -12.94 -4.20
N GLU A 21 -0.45 -12.50 -3.04
CA GLU A 21 -1.33 -12.05 -1.95
C GLU A 21 -2.16 -10.83 -2.34
N LEU A 22 -1.58 -9.91 -3.11
CA LEU A 22 -2.28 -8.75 -3.65
C LEU A 22 -3.38 -9.20 -4.63
N TYR A 23 -3.05 -10.11 -5.55
CA TYR A 23 -3.99 -10.65 -6.52
C TYR A 23 -5.18 -11.31 -5.84
N ASP A 24 -4.93 -12.24 -4.93
CA ASP A 24 -5.97 -12.96 -4.19
C ASP A 24 -6.84 -12.01 -3.37
N SER A 25 -6.20 -11.04 -2.70
CA SER A 25 -6.91 -10.01 -1.94
C SER A 25 -7.82 -9.19 -2.83
N ALA A 26 -7.31 -8.65 -3.93
CA ALA A 26 -8.04 -7.80 -4.85
C ALA A 26 -9.15 -8.56 -5.61
N GLN A 27 -8.94 -9.83 -5.96
CA GLN A 27 -10.00 -10.68 -6.52
C GLN A 27 -11.12 -10.93 -5.51
N THR A 28 -10.78 -11.22 -4.25
CA THR A 28 -11.77 -11.52 -3.20
C THR A 28 -12.74 -10.36 -2.97
N ILE A 29 -12.27 -9.12 -3.11
CA ILE A 29 -13.11 -7.91 -3.00
C ILE A 29 -13.58 -7.37 -4.36
N GLY A 30 -13.34 -8.12 -5.44
CA GLY A 30 -13.86 -7.82 -6.77
C GLY A 30 -13.26 -6.57 -7.43
N LEU A 31 -12.04 -6.17 -7.07
CA LEU A 31 -11.36 -5.00 -7.63
C LEU A 31 -10.72 -5.26 -8.99
N PHE A 32 -10.22 -6.47 -9.18
CA PHE A 32 -9.72 -6.93 -10.47
C PHE A 32 -10.81 -7.58 -11.29
N ASP A 33 -10.72 -7.42 -12.61
CA ASP A 33 -11.46 -8.23 -13.56
C ASP A 33 -10.71 -9.53 -13.89
N GLU A 34 -11.34 -10.40 -14.67
CA GLU A 34 -10.81 -11.71 -15.05
C GLU A 34 -9.56 -11.65 -15.94
N SER A 35 -9.26 -10.49 -16.54
CA SER A 35 -8.09 -10.31 -17.41
C SER A 35 -6.81 -10.02 -16.62
N VAL A 36 -6.91 -9.70 -15.33
CA VAL A 36 -5.74 -9.44 -14.48
C VAL A 36 -5.08 -10.76 -14.08
N THR A 37 -3.76 -10.78 -14.16
CA THR A 37 -2.92 -11.91 -13.74
C THR A 37 -1.78 -11.42 -12.84
N VAL A 38 -1.21 -12.32 -12.04
CA VAL A 38 -0.02 -12.02 -11.22
C VAL A 38 1.16 -11.55 -12.09
N GLU A 39 1.35 -12.17 -13.26
CA GLU A 39 2.40 -11.75 -14.20
C GLU A 39 2.21 -10.31 -14.68
N LYS A 40 0.97 -9.91 -14.99
CA LYS A 40 0.65 -8.55 -15.39
C LYS A 40 0.95 -7.56 -14.26
N ILE A 41 0.57 -7.89 -13.02
CA ILE A 41 0.86 -7.07 -11.82
C ILE A 41 2.37 -6.83 -11.64
N LEU A 42 3.20 -7.84 -11.92
CA LEU A 42 4.66 -7.75 -11.76
C LEU A 42 5.34 -6.98 -12.91
N LYS A 43 4.95 -7.22 -14.15
CA LYS A 43 5.65 -6.68 -15.33
C LYS A 43 5.15 -5.28 -15.71
N GLU A 44 3.85 -5.17 -15.98
CA GLU A 44 3.22 -4.00 -16.60
C GLU A 44 2.41 -3.17 -15.59
N GLY A 45 2.00 -3.81 -14.50
CA GLY A 45 0.95 -3.35 -13.60
C GLY A 45 -0.45 -3.69 -14.12
N ALA A 46 -1.40 -3.81 -13.21
CA ALA A 46 -2.81 -4.08 -13.48
C ALA A 46 -3.65 -2.85 -13.17
N VAL A 47 -4.80 -2.72 -13.81
CA VAL A 47 -5.73 -1.61 -13.59
C VAL A 47 -6.99 -2.16 -12.93
N THR A 48 -7.44 -1.55 -11.83
CA THR A 48 -8.70 -1.90 -11.16
C THR A 48 -9.90 -1.37 -11.92
N LYS A 49 -11.11 -1.80 -11.54
CA LYS A 49 -12.37 -1.28 -12.10
C LYS A 49 -12.55 0.23 -11.95
N LEU A 50 -11.92 0.84 -10.95
CA LEU A 50 -11.91 2.29 -10.72
C LEU A 50 -10.65 2.98 -11.29
N TRP A 51 -9.95 2.33 -12.21
CA TRP A 51 -8.81 2.88 -12.94
C TRP A 51 -7.57 3.16 -12.08
N THR A 52 -7.46 2.55 -10.90
CA THR A 52 -6.22 2.56 -10.12
C THR A 52 -5.24 1.59 -10.76
N TRP A 53 -4.09 2.07 -11.19
CA TRP A 53 -3.02 1.21 -11.68
C TRP A 53 -2.18 0.74 -10.49
N ILE A 54 -1.91 -0.57 -10.43
CA ILE A 54 -1.22 -1.23 -9.33
C ILE A 54 -0.08 -2.06 -9.89
N LYS A 55 1.13 -1.90 -9.35
CA LYS A 55 2.30 -2.71 -9.72
C LYS A 55 3.11 -3.10 -8.50
N VAL A 56 3.57 -4.35 -8.48
CA VAL A 56 4.47 -4.87 -7.43
C VAL A 56 5.87 -5.00 -8.00
N THR A 57 6.87 -4.52 -7.25
CA THR A 57 8.27 -4.54 -7.66
C THR A 57 9.15 -4.94 -6.48
N GLY A 58 10.12 -5.84 -6.72
CA GLY A 58 11.22 -6.07 -5.77
C GLY A 58 12.21 -4.92 -5.82
N ILE A 59 12.61 -4.41 -4.67
CA ILE A 59 13.48 -3.24 -4.58
C ILE A 59 14.75 -3.53 -3.77
N GLN A 60 15.83 -2.84 -4.13
CA GLN A 60 17.09 -2.82 -3.40
C GLN A 60 17.41 -1.36 -3.10
N PRO A 61 16.86 -0.82 -1.99
CA PRO A 61 17.01 0.60 -1.68
C PRO A 61 18.47 0.93 -1.37
N GLN A 62 18.89 2.14 -1.73
CA GLN A 62 20.18 2.66 -1.32
C GLN A 62 20.17 2.96 0.19
N PRO A 63 21.33 2.93 0.87
CA PRO A 63 21.39 3.15 2.32
C PRO A 63 20.81 4.50 2.80
N TRP A 64 20.77 5.51 1.94
CA TRP A 64 20.21 6.85 2.22
C TRP A 64 18.72 6.97 1.90
N ASN A 65 18.01 5.86 1.66
CA ASN A 65 16.57 5.88 1.49
C ASN A 65 15.89 6.33 2.81
N VAL A 66 14.93 7.25 2.72
CA VAL A 66 14.28 7.86 3.89
C VAL A 66 13.52 6.86 4.77
N ILE A 67 13.01 5.76 4.21
CA ILE A 67 12.40 4.68 5.00
C ILE A 67 13.46 4.04 5.91
N ILE A 68 14.68 3.87 5.42
CA ILE A 68 15.78 3.31 6.21
C ILE A 68 16.20 4.29 7.29
N THR A 69 16.44 5.55 6.94
CA THR A 69 16.99 6.54 7.87
C THR A 69 15.98 6.96 8.93
N ASP A 70 14.70 7.06 8.58
CA ASP A 70 13.70 7.68 9.44
C ASP A 70 12.79 6.63 10.11
N LEU A 71 12.47 5.55 9.41
CA LEU A 71 11.56 4.51 9.91
C LEU A 71 12.30 3.29 10.47
N GLY A 72 13.58 3.10 10.10
CA GLY A 72 14.49 2.13 10.71
C GLY A 72 14.39 0.72 10.14
N PHE A 73 13.78 0.53 8.97
CA PHE A 73 13.72 -0.77 8.28
C PHE A 73 14.12 -0.66 6.81
N THR A 74 14.58 -1.77 6.23
CA THR A 74 15.00 -1.82 4.82
C THR A 74 13.94 -2.49 3.97
N PRO A 75 13.18 -1.75 3.16
CA PRO A 75 12.13 -2.33 2.34
C PRO A 75 12.73 -3.17 1.20
N THR A 76 12.10 -4.31 0.93
CA THR A 76 12.50 -5.31 -0.08
C THR A 76 11.49 -5.41 -1.21
N VAL A 77 10.24 -5.00 -0.98
CA VAL A 77 9.15 -4.99 -1.96
C VAL A 77 8.38 -3.68 -1.87
N SER A 78 7.98 -3.15 -3.02
CA SER A 78 7.14 -1.96 -3.13
C SER A 78 5.90 -2.26 -3.97
N VAL A 79 4.75 -1.77 -3.53
CA VAL A 79 3.52 -1.73 -4.33
C VAL A 79 3.19 -0.28 -4.66
N ALA A 80 3.21 0.05 -5.95
CA ALA A 80 2.81 1.37 -6.42
C ALA A 80 1.33 1.37 -6.79
N PHE A 81 0.57 2.32 -6.24
CA PHE A 81 -0.82 2.61 -6.58
C PHE A 81 -0.88 3.98 -7.26
N ARG A 82 -1.01 3.99 -8.59
CA ARG A 82 -1.18 5.22 -9.36
C ARG A 82 -2.65 5.49 -9.59
N ARG A 83 -3.13 6.59 -9.02
CA ARG A 83 -4.50 7.06 -9.15
C ARG A 83 -4.75 7.62 -10.54
N ASN A 84 -5.95 7.38 -11.08
CA ASN A 84 -6.42 8.11 -12.25
C ASN A 84 -6.97 9.48 -11.82
N ASN A 85 -6.70 10.53 -12.60
CA ASN A 85 -7.08 11.91 -12.27
C ASN A 85 -8.47 12.29 -12.74
N GLN A 86 -9.17 11.39 -13.43
CA GLN A 86 -10.37 11.78 -14.17
C GLN A 86 -11.62 11.76 -13.30
N GLU A 87 -11.85 10.76 -12.44
CA GLU A 87 -13.03 10.70 -11.55
C GLU A 87 -12.80 9.76 -10.32
N LYS A 88 -13.63 9.91 -9.27
CA LYS A 88 -13.75 8.98 -8.12
C LYS A 88 -12.49 8.76 -7.27
N THR A 89 -11.73 9.82 -7.01
CA THR A 89 -10.46 9.74 -6.28
C THR A 89 -10.60 9.17 -4.87
N SER A 90 -11.62 9.60 -4.12
CA SER A 90 -11.90 9.07 -2.78
C SER A 90 -12.22 7.58 -2.81
N GLN A 91 -13.01 7.10 -3.79
CA GLN A 91 -13.28 5.66 -3.90
C GLN A 91 -12.04 4.85 -4.32
N GLN A 92 -11.16 5.42 -5.13
CA GLN A 92 -9.88 4.77 -5.48
C GLN A 92 -8.97 4.64 -4.24
N GLU A 93 -8.95 5.64 -3.37
CA GLU A 93 -8.22 5.59 -2.10
C GLU A 93 -8.84 4.58 -1.14
N ASP A 94 -10.17 4.49 -1.07
CA ASP A 94 -10.85 3.51 -0.24
C ASP A 94 -10.57 2.07 -0.71
N ASP A 95 -10.55 1.83 -2.03
CA ASP A 95 -10.17 0.54 -2.61
C ASP A 95 -8.69 0.21 -2.34
N MET A 96 -7.81 1.21 -2.40
CA MET A 96 -6.40 1.06 -1.99
C MET A 96 -6.31 0.65 -0.52
N VAL A 97 -6.98 1.36 0.40
CA VAL A 97 -6.96 1.02 1.84
C VAL A 97 -7.51 -0.38 2.09
N ARG A 98 -8.56 -0.80 1.39
CA ARG A 98 -9.09 -2.17 1.50
C ARG A 98 -8.10 -3.24 1.05
N ILE A 99 -7.29 -2.97 0.01
CA ILE A 99 -6.20 -3.87 -0.39
C ILE A 99 -5.11 -3.86 0.69
N VAL A 100 -4.71 -2.68 1.16
CA VAL A 100 -3.62 -2.54 2.14
C VAL A 100 -3.97 -3.22 3.47
N ASP A 101 -5.21 -3.11 3.97
CA ASP A 101 -5.67 -3.84 5.16
C ASP A 101 -5.53 -5.37 4.99
N ARG A 102 -5.88 -5.91 3.82
CA ARG A 102 -5.69 -7.34 3.55
C ARG A 102 -4.23 -7.74 3.50
N LEU A 103 -3.38 -6.92 2.90
CA LEU A 103 -1.93 -7.14 2.86
C LEU A 103 -1.31 -7.04 4.25
N LEU A 104 -1.79 -6.13 5.11
CA LEU A 104 -1.40 -6.08 6.51
C LEU A 104 -1.69 -7.42 7.21
N VAL A 105 -2.76 -8.14 6.87
CA VAL A 105 -3.05 -9.45 7.48
C VAL A 105 -2.17 -10.57 6.90
N ARG A 106 -1.84 -10.50 5.62
CA ARG A 106 -1.28 -11.63 4.85
C ARG A 106 0.23 -11.57 4.65
N VAL A 107 0.81 -10.37 4.59
CA VAL A 107 2.24 -10.16 4.37
C VAL A 107 2.89 -9.85 5.71
N PRO A 108 3.85 -10.68 6.19
CA PRO A 108 4.57 -10.41 7.44
C PRO A 108 5.63 -9.32 7.25
N GLY A 109 6.05 -8.71 8.37
CA GLY A 109 7.15 -7.74 8.40
C GLY A 109 6.71 -6.29 8.58
N ASP A 110 7.62 -5.34 8.44
CA ASP A 110 7.29 -3.93 8.57
C ASP A 110 6.80 -3.37 7.24
N LEU A 111 5.91 -2.39 7.28
CA LEU A 111 5.43 -1.72 6.07
C LEU A 111 5.01 -0.28 6.30
N VAL A 112 5.07 0.54 5.26
CA VAL A 112 4.62 1.93 5.27
C VAL A 112 3.83 2.22 4.02
N LEU A 113 2.66 2.86 4.16
CA LEU A 113 1.92 3.45 3.05
C LEU A 113 2.17 4.96 3.07
N HIS A 114 2.64 5.50 1.96
CA HIS A 114 2.83 6.94 1.83
C HIS A 114 2.56 7.45 0.42
N TRP A 115 2.31 8.74 0.32
CA TRP A 115 2.36 9.47 -0.94
C TRP A 115 3.75 10.10 -1.10
N ASP A 116 4.51 9.62 -2.08
CA ASP A 116 5.80 10.20 -2.55
C ASP A 116 6.79 10.69 -1.48
N PHE A 117 6.89 9.99 -0.35
CA PHE A 117 7.67 10.39 0.84
C PHE A 117 7.27 11.74 1.47
N GLU A 118 6.12 12.31 1.10
CA GLU A 118 5.59 13.53 1.69
C GLU A 118 4.72 13.22 2.91
N GLU A 119 3.84 12.24 2.79
CA GLU A 119 2.81 11.97 3.81
C GLU A 119 2.65 10.49 4.08
N ILE A 120 2.83 10.08 5.35
CA ILE A 120 2.63 8.71 5.81
C ILE A 120 1.17 8.53 6.18
N TRP A 121 0.49 7.63 5.48
CA TRP A 121 -0.91 7.29 5.75
C TRP A 121 -1.00 6.27 6.88
N LEU A 122 -0.20 5.21 6.82
CA LEU A 122 -0.07 4.20 7.86
C LEU A 122 1.34 3.59 7.90
N LEU A 123 1.69 3.09 9.07
CA LEU A 123 2.94 2.41 9.36
C LEU A 123 2.66 1.18 10.22
N ARG A 124 3.11 0.01 9.78
CA ARG A 124 3.25 -1.15 10.66
C ARG A 124 4.72 -1.36 10.95
N ARG A 125 5.11 -1.24 12.22
CA ARG A 125 6.50 -1.44 12.64
C ARG A 125 6.57 -2.25 13.92
N GLY A 126 7.36 -3.32 13.93
CA GLY A 126 7.51 -4.18 15.11
C GLY A 126 6.20 -4.85 15.54
N GLY A 127 5.26 -5.04 14.61
CA GLY A 127 3.93 -5.61 14.87
C GLY A 127 2.88 -4.62 15.34
N GLU A 128 3.22 -3.35 15.55
CA GLU A 128 2.27 -2.28 15.89
C GLU A 128 1.86 -1.53 14.64
N LEU A 129 0.55 -1.36 14.43
CA LEU A 129 -0.02 -0.56 13.35
C LEU A 129 -0.38 0.84 13.87
N THR A 130 0.17 1.86 13.25
CA THR A 130 -0.21 3.27 13.44
C THR A 130 -0.77 3.84 12.15
N VAL A 131 -1.75 4.74 12.29
CA VAL A 131 -2.33 5.50 11.18
C VAL A 131 -2.27 6.99 11.52
N SER A 132 -2.05 7.84 10.51
CA SER A 132 -1.98 9.30 10.66
C SER A 132 -3.18 9.84 11.43
N GLU A 133 -3.01 10.92 12.19
CA GLU A 133 -4.11 11.60 12.92
C GLU A 133 -4.94 12.51 12.02
N ASP A 134 -4.55 12.68 10.76
CA ASP A 134 -5.29 13.48 9.80
C ASP A 134 -6.65 12.83 9.46
N ASP A 135 -7.73 13.55 9.73
CA ASP A 135 -9.10 13.09 9.49
C ASP A 135 -9.51 13.22 8.01
N ASP A 136 -8.84 14.05 7.21
CA ASP A 136 -9.04 14.12 5.76
C ASP A 136 -8.46 12.85 5.08
N ILE A 137 -7.36 12.32 5.62
CA ILE A 137 -6.80 11.02 5.22
C ILE A 137 -7.62 9.87 5.78
N TRP A 138 -8.15 9.99 6.99
CA TRP A 138 -8.80 8.89 7.69
C TRP A 138 -10.19 9.27 8.21
N PRO A 139 -11.15 9.48 7.30
CA PRO A 139 -12.52 9.67 7.72
C PRO A 139 -13.07 8.38 8.36
N PRO A 140 -14.13 8.46 9.18
CA PRO A 140 -14.65 7.33 9.94
C PRO A 140 -14.92 6.07 9.10
N GLU A 141 -15.43 6.24 7.87
CA GLU A 141 -15.71 5.16 6.94
C GLU A 141 -14.46 4.39 6.49
N ARG A 142 -13.31 5.07 6.39
CA ARG A 142 -12.03 4.46 6.00
C ARG A 142 -11.37 3.77 7.19
N LEU A 143 -11.48 4.35 8.38
CA LEU A 143 -11.06 3.71 9.62
C LEU A 143 -11.85 2.42 9.89
N ALA A 144 -13.14 2.39 9.60
CA ALA A 144 -13.99 1.21 9.76
C ALA A 144 -13.60 0.02 8.88
N VAL A 145 -12.74 0.23 7.86
CA VAL A 145 -12.20 -0.84 7.01
C VAL A 145 -11.06 -1.59 7.71
N LEU A 146 -10.33 -0.93 8.61
CA LEU A 146 -9.15 -1.53 9.25
C LEU A 146 -9.57 -2.64 10.21
N THR A 147 -9.10 -3.85 9.93
CA THR A 147 -9.43 -5.04 10.71
C THR A 147 -8.45 -5.29 11.85
N GLN A 148 -7.24 -4.73 11.74
CA GLN A 148 -6.22 -4.84 12.78
C GLN A 148 -6.37 -3.78 13.86
N PRO A 149 -6.03 -4.10 15.13
CA PRO A 149 -5.85 -3.07 16.14
C PRO A 149 -4.84 -2.03 15.68
N TYR A 150 -5.19 -0.76 15.81
CA TYR A 150 -4.32 0.35 15.42
C TYR A 150 -4.31 1.44 16.49
N HIS A 151 -3.26 2.26 16.45
CA HIS A 151 -3.17 3.51 17.19
C HIS A 151 -3.15 4.69 16.21
N ARG A 152 -3.65 5.83 16.66
CA ARG A 152 -3.55 7.10 15.93
C ARG A 152 -2.24 7.76 16.33
N ALA A 153 -1.37 8.03 15.36
CA ALA A 153 -0.12 8.75 15.56
C ALA A 153 0.38 9.30 14.23
N THR A 154 0.77 10.57 14.21
CA THR A 154 1.36 11.19 13.02
C THR A 154 2.86 10.92 12.93
N HIS A 155 3.30 10.39 11.79
CA HIS A 155 4.70 10.18 11.45
C HIS A 155 5.07 11.01 10.23
N THR A 156 6.30 11.52 10.20
CA THR A 156 6.82 12.32 9.08
C THR A 156 8.19 11.81 8.67
N PHE A 157 8.48 11.88 7.38
CA PHE A 157 9.86 11.82 6.90
C PHE A 157 10.60 13.12 7.28
N SER A 158 11.91 13.05 7.47
CA SER A 158 12.78 14.15 7.93
C SER A 158 13.61 14.76 6.81
#